data_AF-A0A3M1H7A3-F1
#
_entry.id   AF-A0A3M1H7A3-F1
#
_cell.length_a   1.000
_cell.length_b   1.000
_cell.length_c   1.000
_cell.angle_alpha   90.00
_cell.angle_beta   90.00
_cell.angle_gamma   90.00
#
_symmetry.space_group_name_H-M   'P 1'
#
loop_
_entity.id
_entity.type
_entity.pdbx_description
1 polymer ?
#
loop_
_entity_poly.entity_id
_entity_poly.type
_entity_poly.pdbx_seq_one_letter_code
_entity_poly.pdbx_strand_id
1 'polypeptide(L)' 'MAGRLKKLVDFVKANSTFTNLTLARISLKVGMDINEITASTPDDPELEKKLIQAIKEVMKLEKVEIKF' A
#
# COMPACT_ATOMS: atom_id res chain seq x y z
N MET A 1 -4.86 13.45 10.62
CA MET A 1 -4.31 13.91 9.33
C MET A 1 -4.22 12.70 8.43
N ALA A 2 -5.40 12.13 8.11
CA ALA A 2 -5.56 10.76 7.67
C ALA A 2 -5.51 10.65 6.14
N GLY A 3 -4.55 9.89 5.61
CA GLY A 3 -4.46 9.70 4.17
C GLY A 3 -3.15 9.16 3.61
N ARG A 4 -2.12 8.86 4.43
CA ARG A 4 -0.85 8.35 3.91
C ARG A 4 -0.98 6.91 3.42
N LEU A 5 -1.68 6.08 4.19
CA LEU A 5 -2.00 4.70 3.81
C LEU A 5 -2.84 4.64 2.53
N LYS A 6 -3.82 5.55 2.38
CA LYS A 6 -4.61 5.64 1.16
C LYS A 6 -3.76 6.06 -0.05
N LYS A 7 -2.85 7.03 0.10
CA LYS A 7 -1.91 7.43 -0.97
C LYS A 7 -1.04 6.26 -1.44
N LEU A 8 -0.60 5.39 -0.53
CA LEU A 8 0.15 4.17 -0.88
C LEU A 8 -0.68 3.20 -1.72
N VAL A 9 -1.93 2.95 -1.31
CA VAL A 9 -2.85 2.08 -2.05
C VAL A 9 -3.19 2.67 -3.42
N ASP A 10 -3.43 3.97 -3.50
CA ASP A 10 -3.68 4.67 -4.78
C ASP A 10 -2.44 4.66 -5.68
N PHE A 11 -1.23 4.77 -5.12
CA PHE A 11 0.02 4.65 -5.87
C PHE A 11 0.18 3.24 -6.50
N VAL A 12 -0.12 2.20 -5.73
CA VAL A 12 -0.12 0.81 -6.24
C VAL A 12 -1.16 0.65 -7.34
N LYS A 13 -2.34 1.27 -7.15
CA LYS A 13 -3.41 1.22 -8.14
C LYS A 13 -3.03 1.89 -9.46
N ALA A 14 -2.35 3.04 -9.39
CA ALA A 14 -1.90 3.78 -10.55
C ALA A 14 -0.72 3.12 -11.29
N ASN A 15 0.16 2.42 -10.57
CA ASN A 15 1.39 1.84 -11.13
C ASN A 15 1.33 0.33 -11.40
N SER A 16 0.18 -0.31 -11.25
CA SER A 16 0.03 -1.75 -11.54
C SER A 16 -1.01 -2.01 -12.63
N THR A 17 -0.59 -2.73 -13.67
CA THR A 17 -1.46 -3.24 -14.73
C THR A 17 -2.46 -4.27 -14.20
N PHE A 18 -2.08 -5.04 -13.18
CA PHE A 18 -2.92 -6.05 -12.54
C PHE A 18 -3.25 -5.65 -11.11
N THR A 19 -3.98 -4.55 -11.01
CA THR A 19 -4.33 -3.88 -9.75
C THR A 19 -4.89 -4.83 -8.70
N ASN A 20 -5.88 -5.65 -9.06
CA ASN A 20 -6.49 -6.61 -8.13
C ASN A 20 -5.50 -7.67 -7.62
N LEU A 21 -4.62 -8.16 -8.50
CA LEU A 21 -3.62 -9.18 -8.12
C LEU A 21 -2.53 -8.59 -7.22
N THR A 22 -2.08 -7.37 -7.53
CA THR A 22 -1.07 -6.66 -6.74
C THR A 22 -1.61 -6.30 -5.37
N LEU A 23 -2.84 -5.79 -5.30
CA LEU A 23 -3.49 -5.48 -4.04
C LEU A 23 -3.69 -6.73 -3.20
N ALA A 24 -4.22 -7.82 -3.78
CA ALA A 24 -4.39 -9.08 -3.06
C ALA A 24 -3.06 -9.64 -2.52
N ARG A 25 -1.96 -9.52 -3.28
CA ARG A 25 -0.63 -9.93 -2.82
C ARG A 25 -0.12 -9.09 -1.67
N ILE A 26 -0.36 -7.78 -1.71
CA ILE A 26 0.01 -6.88 -0.60
C ILE A 26 -0.88 -7.18 0.61
N SER A 27 -2.19 -7.37 0.44
CA SER A 27 -3.12 -7.76 1.51
C SER A 27 -2.65 -9.04 2.21
N LEU A 28 -2.23 -10.06 1.44
CA LEU A 28 -1.67 -11.30 1.97
C LEU A 28 -0.38 -11.09 2.77
N LYS A 29 0.52 -10.19 2.34
CA LYS A 29 1.77 -9.91 3.06
C LYS A 29 1.58 -9.10 4.33
N VAL A 30 0.65 -8.15 4.31
CA VAL A 30 0.35 -7.32 5.48
C VAL A 30 -0.55 -8.07 6.47
N GLY A 31 -1.26 -9.11 6.01
CA GLY A 31 -2.20 -9.89 6.82
C GLY A 31 -3.50 -9.15 7.09
N MET A 32 -3.81 -8.14 6.26
CA MET A 32 -5.03 -7.33 6.34
C MET A 32 -5.48 -6.99 4.94
N ASP A 33 -6.78 -6.80 4.73
CA ASP A 33 -7.23 -6.33 3.43
C ASP A 33 -6.93 -4.85 3.24
N ILE A 34 -5.95 -4.54 2.39
CA ILE A 34 -5.57 -3.15 2.11
C ILE A 34 -6.62 -2.40 1.27
N ASN A 35 -7.64 -3.08 0.72
CA ASN A 35 -8.79 -2.39 0.12
C ASN A 35 -9.72 -1.77 1.16
N GLU A 36 -9.69 -2.23 2.41
CA GLU A 36 -10.47 -1.63 3.51
C GLU A 36 -9.77 -0.42 4.12
N ILE A 37 -8.54 -0.12 3.69
CA ILE A 37 -7.83 1.11 4.08
C ILE A 37 -8.53 2.30 3.42
N THR A 38 -9.21 3.09 4.24
CA THR A 38 -9.92 4.29 3.84
C THR A 38 -9.22 5.54 4.39
N ALA A 39 -9.69 6.72 4.00
CA ALA A 39 -9.20 7.98 4.55
C ALA A 39 -9.51 8.15 6.06
N SER A 40 -10.27 7.22 6.66
CA SER A 40 -10.59 7.21 8.09
C SER A 40 -9.72 6.23 8.88
N THR A 41 -8.89 5.41 8.21
CA THR A 41 -7.97 4.51 8.91
C THR A 41 -6.89 5.34 9.59
N PRO A 42 -6.69 5.21 10.92
CA PRO A 42 -5.63 5.93 11.62
C PRO A 42 -4.27 5.60 11.01
N ASP A 43 -3.41 6.62 10.84
CA ASP A 43 -2.06 6.43 10.33
C ASP A 43 -1.21 5.73 11.39
N ASP A 44 -1.20 4.40 11.36
CA ASP A 44 -0.28 3.59 12.15
C ASP A 44 1.08 3.53 11.45
N PRO A 45 2.15 4.10 12.04
CA PRO A 45 3.48 4.13 11.41
C PRO A 45 4.08 2.72 11.22
N GLU A 46 3.64 1.74 12.01
CA GLU A 46 4.02 0.33 11.82
C GLU A 46 3.32 -0.30 10.61
N LEU A 47 2.02 -0.02 10.42
CA LEU A 47 1.28 -0.46 9.24
C LEU A 47 1.80 0.22 7.98
N GLU A 48 2.14 1.50 8.05
CA GLU A 48 2.73 2.24 6.92
C GLU A 48 4.04 1.60 6.46
N LYS A 49 4.95 1.27 7.39
CA LYS A 49 6.21 0.58 7.08
C LYS A 49 5.97 -0.80 6.46
N LYS A 50 5.06 -1.59 7.03
CA LYS A 50 4.69 -2.91 6.49
C LYS A 50 4.10 -2.81 5.08
N LEU A 51 3.24 -1.83 4.84
CA LEU A 51 2.67 -1.58 3.51
C LEU A 51 3.77 -1.21 2.51
N ILE A 52 4.64 -0.24 2.85
CA ILE A 52 5.73 0.18 1.98
C ILE A 52 6.63 -1.00 1.63
N GLN A 53 6.96 -1.84 2.62
CA GLN A 53 7.80 -3.01 2.41
C GLN A 53 7.12 -4.06 1.51
N ALA A 54 5.85 -4.36 1.77
CA ALA A 54 5.07 -5.26 0.93
C ALA A 54 4.91 -4.74 -0.50
N ILE A 55 4.72 -3.43 -0.68
CA ILE A 55 4.66 -2.78 -2.00
C ILE A 55 5.99 -2.93 -2.74
N LYS A 56 7.12 -2.65 -2.08
CA LYS A 56 8.46 -2.85 -2.67
C LYS A 56 8.67 -4.27 -3.14
N GLU A 57 8.29 -5.26 -2.33
CA GLU A 57 8.47 -6.68 -2.65
C GLU A 57 7.55 -7.15 -3.77
N VAL A 58 6.26 -6.78 -3.73
CA VAL A 58 5.27 -7.22 -4.73
C VAL A 58 5.50 -6.54 -6.07
N MET A 59 5.84 -5.25 -6.07
CA MET A 59 6.13 -4.50 -7.29
C MET A 59 7.58 -4.64 -7.77
N LYS A 60 8.44 -5.34 -7.01
CA LYS A 60 9.90 -5.42 -7.24
C LYS A 60 10.53 -4.03 -7.42
N LEU A 61 10.03 -3.03 -6.70
CA LEU A 61 10.54 -1.66 -6.75
C LEU A 61 11.69 -1.51 -5.75
N GLU A 62 12.88 -1.14 -6.24
CA GLU A 62 14.02 -0.81 -5.36
C GLU A 62 13.72 0.45 -4.49
N LYS A 63 12.90 1.37 -4.99
CA LYS A 63 12.41 2.55 -4.25
C LYS A 63 10.93 2.81 -4.52
N VAL A 64 10.19 3.10 -3.45
CA VAL A 64 8.84 3.68 -3.51
C VAL A 64 9.01 5.16 -3.21
N GLU A 65 9.13 5.97 -4.26
CA GLU A 65 9.18 7.43 -4.15
C GLU A 65 7.77 8.00 -4.25
N ILE A 66 7.09 8.06 -3.11
CA ILE A 66 5.84 8.81 -3.00
C ILE A 66 6.22 10.24 -2.64
N LYS A 67 6.09 11.16 -3.60
CA LYS A 67 6.19 12.59 -3.33
C LYS A 67 5.01 12.98 -2.42
N PHE A 68 5.31 13.26 -1.16
CA PHE A 68 4.32 13.60 -0.14
C PHE A 68 3.78 15.01 -0.31
#